data_AF-A0A4Y2NLK0-F1
#
_entry.id   AF-A0A4Y2NLK0-F1
#
_cell.length_a   1.000
_cell.length_b   1.000
_cell.length_c   1.000
_cell.angle_alpha   90.00
_cell.angle_beta   90.00
_cell.angle_gamma   90.00
#
_symmetry.space_group_name_H-M   'P 1'
#
loop_
_entity.id
_entity.type
_entity.pdbx_description
1 polymer ?
#
loop_
_entity_poly.entity_id
_entity_poly.type
_entity_poly.pdbx_seq_one_letter_code
_entity_poly.pdbx_strand_id
1 'polypeptide(L)'
;MPYIFGQHECTDVPPEPSNQKSSIQETRDLLDNSITLHWVKAHIGVAGNEATDRAAKSAASKDAIDIHLGIPERSIKRMLKDSLLKQWQQNWEINDVDDKARHTKNIFPEVARTRCISNAYDIQVATNHGLCPFYLRRFNLRNCSCRCGENVEDDVMHYVAKCHLLAHLRKSIKRNSTPLQVLSSPALCEEMRNILRYVYNNESNIFQTD
;
A
#
# COMPACT_ATOMS: atom_id res chain seq x y z
N MET A 1 -19.40 -10.89 18.48
CA MET A 1 -19.55 -9.58 17.81
C MET A 1 -18.64 -9.59 16.58
N PRO A 2 -19.14 -9.96 15.39
CA PRO A 2 -18.31 -10.12 14.20
C PRO A 2 -18.14 -8.77 13.49
N TYR A 3 -16.90 -8.30 13.35
CA TYR A 3 -16.58 -7.29 12.34
C TYR A 3 -16.50 -8.00 10.99
N ILE A 4 -17.65 -8.04 10.34
CA ILE A 4 -17.81 -8.42 8.94
C ILE A 4 -17.06 -7.37 8.11
N PHE A 5 -16.07 -7.81 7.33
CA PHE A 5 -15.63 -7.05 6.16
C PHE A 5 -16.85 -6.95 5.24
N GLY A 6 -17.57 -5.84 5.34
CA GLY A 6 -18.67 -5.54 4.45
C GLY A 6 -18.12 -5.40 3.04
N GLN A 7 -18.35 -6.41 2.21
CA GLN A 7 -18.48 -6.18 0.77
C GLN A 7 -19.80 -5.45 0.58
N HIS A 8 -19.79 -4.13 0.81
CA HIS A 8 -20.76 -3.28 0.14
C HIS A 8 -20.30 -3.18 -1.31
N GLU A 9 -21.01 -3.86 -2.20
CA GLU A 9 -21.06 -3.48 -3.61
C GLU A 9 -21.51 -2.02 -3.65
N CYS A 10 -20.56 -1.15 -3.94
CA CYS A 10 -20.78 0.27 -4.14
C CYS A 10 -21.37 0.42 -5.55
N THR A 11 -22.67 0.21 -5.72
CA THR A 11 -23.36 0.44 -7.01
C THR A 11 -23.91 1.85 -7.16
N ASP A 12 -23.66 2.75 -6.21
CA ASP A 12 -23.89 4.18 -6.41
C ASP A 12 -22.69 4.74 -7.19
N VAL A 13 -22.76 4.64 -8.51
CA VAL A 13 -21.94 5.43 -9.42
C VAL A 13 -22.25 6.90 -9.12
N PRO A 14 -21.32 7.67 -8.52
CA PRO A 14 -21.53 9.10 -8.33
C PRO A 14 -21.70 9.73 -9.72
N PRO A 15 -22.53 10.78 -9.87
CA PRO A 15 -22.55 11.52 -11.13
C PRO A 15 -21.11 11.88 -11.50
N GLU A 16 -20.71 11.45 -12.71
CA GLU A 16 -19.40 11.74 -13.30
C GLU A 16 -19.01 13.19 -12.95
N PRO A 17 -17.89 13.42 -12.23
CA PRO A 17 -17.46 14.77 -11.97
C PRO A 17 -17.27 15.45 -13.32
N SER A 18 -17.96 16.59 -13.49
CA SER A 18 -17.92 17.44 -14.67
C SER A 18 -16.56 17.34 -15.37
N ASN A 19 -16.57 16.83 -16.60
CA ASN A 19 -15.40 16.56 -17.43
C ASN A 19 -14.46 17.77 -17.50
N GLN A 20 -13.60 17.91 -16.50
CA GLN A 20 -12.61 18.97 -16.44
C GLN A 20 -11.46 18.50 -17.32
N LYS A 21 -11.58 18.80 -18.61
CA LYS A 21 -10.54 18.55 -19.60
C LYS A 21 -9.24 19.15 -19.06
N SER A 22 -8.16 18.37 -19.09
CA SER A 22 -6.86 18.92 -18.72
C SER A 22 -6.51 20.07 -19.67
N SER A 23 -5.71 21.04 -19.23
CA SER A 23 -5.25 22.13 -20.10
C SER A 23 -4.60 21.64 -21.39
N ILE A 24 -3.99 20.45 -21.37
CA ILE A 24 -3.43 19.77 -22.54
C ILE A 24 -4.52 19.33 -23.51
N GLN A 25 -5.63 18.81 -23.00
CA GLN A 25 -6.77 18.37 -23.79
C GLN A 25 -7.49 19.57 -24.40
N GLU A 26 -7.71 20.63 -23.62
CA GLU A 26 -8.29 21.89 -24.12
C GLU A 26 -7.41 22.52 -25.20
N THR A 27 -6.09 22.57 -25.00
CA THR A 27 -5.15 23.06 -26.01
C THR A 27 -5.17 22.20 -27.26
N ARG A 28 -5.27 20.87 -27.12
CA ARG A 28 -5.37 19.95 -28.27
C ARG A 28 -6.66 20.15 -29.06
N ASP A 29 -7.78 20.38 -28.38
CA ASP A 29 -9.06 20.61 -29.04
C ASP A 29 -9.09 21.94 -29.82
N LEU A 30 -8.20 22.88 -29.48
CA LEU A 30 -8.00 24.14 -30.22
C LEU A 30 -7.05 24.00 -31.42
N LEU A 31 -6.32 22.89 -31.53
CA LEU A 31 -5.40 22.63 -32.63
C LEU A 31 -6.12 21.82 -33.72
N ASP A 32 -6.14 22.33 -34.95
CA ASP A 32 -6.61 21.59 -36.12
C ASP A 32 -5.42 21.17 -37.02
N ASN A 33 -5.73 20.54 -38.16
CA ASN A 33 -4.72 20.07 -39.11
C ASN A 33 -3.97 21.21 -39.84
N SER A 34 -4.33 22.48 -39.61
CA SER A 34 -3.68 23.64 -40.23
C SER A 34 -2.50 24.18 -39.42
N ILE A 35 -2.32 23.72 -38.18
CA ILE A 35 -1.29 24.23 -37.27
C ILE A 35 -0.12 23.25 -37.18
N THR A 36 1.10 23.72 -37.49
CA THR A 36 2.33 22.95 -37.28
C THR A 36 3.12 23.49 -36.08
N LEU A 37 3.57 22.58 -35.22
CA LEU A 37 4.38 22.92 -34.05
C LEU A 37 5.86 22.77 -34.39
N HIS A 38 6.63 23.83 -34.16
CA HIS A 38 8.07 23.85 -34.34
C HIS A 38 8.75 24.22 -33.02
N TRP A 39 9.80 23.50 -32.65
CA TRP A 39 10.64 23.89 -31.52
C TRP A 39 11.66 24.93 -31.97
N VAL A 40 11.76 26.02 -31.21
CA VAL A 40 12.73 27.09 -31.46
C VAL A 40 13.51 27.34 -30.18
N LYS A 41 14.83 27.51 -30.32
CA LYS A 41 15.71 27.81 -29.19
C LYS A 41 15.40 29.20 -28.63
N ALA A 42 15.35 29.32 -27.30
CA ALA A 42 15.16 30.60 -26.62
C ALA A 42 16.38 31.54 -26.79
N HIS A 43 16.13 32.85 -26.75
CA HIS A 43 17.15 33.91 -26.70
C HIS A 43 18.17 33.94 -27.86
N ILE A 44 17.72 33.64 -29.08
CA ILE A 44 18.56 33.69 -30.29
C ILE A 44 18.21 34.83 -31.27
N GLY A 45 17.43 35.84 -30.85
CA GLY A 45 17.03 36.94 -31.73
C GLY A 45 15.72 36.74 -32.51
N VAL A 46 14.96 35.65 -32.27
CA VAL A 46 13.68 35.45 -32.96
C VAL A 46 12.64 36.41 -32.38
N ALA A 47 12.38 37.50 -33.12
CA ALA A 47 11.57 38.64 -32.66
C ALA A 47 10.24 38.26 -32.01
N GLY A 48 9.49 37.31 -32.62
CA GLY A 48 8.21 36.82 -32.06
C GLY A 48 8.38 36.10 -30.73
N ASN A 49 9.33 35.16 -30.63
CA ASN A 49 9.61 34.43 -29.40
C ASN A 49 10.09 35.36 -28.27
N GLU A 50 10.95 36.33 -28.60
CA GLU A 50 11.42 37.32 -27.63
C GLU A 50 10.33 38.28 -27.18
N ALA A 51 9.40 38.65 -28.07
CA ALA A 51 8.24 39.45 -27.71
C ALA A 51 7.32 38.69 -26.74
N THR A 52 7.07 37.40 -27.00
CA THR A 52 6.29 36.53 -26.10
C THR A 52 6.98 36.36 -24.75
N ASP A 53 8.31 36.15 -24.72
CA ASP A 53 9.07 36.02 -23.46
C ASP A 53 9.02 37.32 -22.63
N ARG A 54 9.21 38.48 -23.27
CA ARG A 54 9.05 39.79 -22.60
C ARG A 54 7.64 39.96 -22.03
N ALA A 55 6.61 39.61 -22.80
CA ALA A 55 5.22 39.69 -22.35
C ALA A 55 4.95 38.77 -21.15
N ALA A 56 5.42 37.52 -21.20
CA ALA A 56 5.28 36.56 -20.11
C ALA A 56 6.01 37.05 -18.85
N LYS A 57 7.21 37.61 -18.98
CA LYS A 57 7.99 38.17 -17.87
C LYS A 57 7.32 39.40 -17.26
N SER A 58 6.81 40.30 -18.09
CA SER A 58 6.03 41.46 -17.62
C SER A 58 4.78 41.01 -16.88
N ALA A 59 4.04 40.01 -17.38
CA ALA A 59 2.87 39.46 -16.71
C ALA A 59 3.22 38.80 -15.36
N ALA A 60 4.30 38.02 -15.30
CA ALA A 60 4.74 37.36 -14.08
C ALA A 60 5.23 38.33 -12.99
N SER A 61 5.60 39.56 -13.37
CA SER A 61 6.14 40.59 -12.47
C SER A 61 5.08 41.62 -12.05
N LYS A 62 3.82 41.43 -12.44
CA LYS A 62 2.71 42.28 -11.99
C LYS A 62 2.37 41.97 -10.53
N ASP A 63 2.16 43.02 -9.73
CA ASP A 63 1.72 42.89 -8.34
C ASP A 63 0.26 42.45 -8.22
N ALA A 64 -0.55 42.71 -9.26
CA ALA A 64 -1.97 42.37 -9.30
C ALA A 64 -2.22 41.12 -10.16
N ILE A 65 -3.06 40.22 -9.67
CA ILE A 65 -3.50 39.02 -10.39
C ILE A 65 -4.63 39.42 -11.34
N ASP A 66 -4.37 39.33 -12.66
CA ASP A 66 -5.37 39.67 -13.67
C ASP A 66 -6.52 38.64 -13.71
N ILE A 67 -6.23 37.35 -13.48
CA ILE A 67 -7.20 36.24 -13.50
C ILE A 67 -6.98 35.33 -12.29
N HIS A 68 -7.99 35.25 -11.42
CA HIS A 68 -7.99 34.27 -10.34
C HIS A 68 -8.34 32.88 -10.87
N LEU A 69 -7.31 32.09 -11.14
CA LEU A 69 -7.47 30.66 -11.28
C LEU A 69 -7.75 30.09 -9.89
N GLY A 70 -8.95 29.52 -9.69
CA GLY A 70 -9.32 28.88 -8.42
C GLY A 70 -8.35 27.75 -8.03
N ILE A 71 -8.52 27.20 -6.83
CA ILE A 71 -7.67 26.08 -6.39
C ILE A 71 -7.92 24.89 -7.32
N PRO A 72 -6.89 24.32 -7.97
CA PRO A 72 -7.07 23.15 -8.81
C PRO A 72 -7.66 21.99 -8.01
N GLU A 73 -8.60 21.26 -8.61
CA GLU A 73 -9.24 20.10 -7.98
C GLU A 73 -8.18 19.08 -7.48
N ARG A 74 -7.10 18.90 -8.24
CA ARG A 74 -5.94 18.08 -7.85
C ARG A 74 -5.32 18.52 -6.52
N SER A 75 -5.21 19.83 -6.28
CA SER A 75 -4.65 20.38 -5.05
C SER A 75 -5.55 20.08 -3.86
N ILE A 76 -6.87 20.25 -4.03
CA ILE A 76 -7.87 19.89 -3.00
C ILE A 76 -7.82 18.40 -2.71
N LYS A 77 -7.83 17.55 -3.75
CA LYS A 77 -7.70 16.09 -3.62
C LYS A 77 -6.43 15.69 -2.87
N ARG A 78 -5.29 16.34 -3.15
CA ARG A 78 -4.04 16.09 -2.43
C ARG A 78 -4.16 16.47 -0.95
N MET A 79 -4.64 17.68 -0.66
CA MET A 79 -4.84 18.15 0.72
C MET A 79 -5.74 17.21 1.52
N LEU A 80 -6.87 16.78 0.95
CA LEU A 80 -7.78 15.84 1.59
C LEU A 80 -7.10 14.49 1.88
N LYS A 81 -6.37 13.93 0.89
CA LYS A 81 -5.64 12.67 1.06
C LYS A 81 -4.56 12.77 2.15
N ASP A 82 -3.88 13.90 2.25
CA ASP A 82 -2.83 14.10 3.26
C ASP A 82 -3.42 14.33 4.66
N SER A 83 -4.53 15.06 4.77
CA SER A 83 -5.28 15.20 6.04
C SER A 83 -5.84 13.87 6.52
N LEU A 84 -6.45 13.07 5.62
CA LEU A 84 -6.93 11.73 5.94
C LEU A 84 -5.79 10.84 6.44
N LEU A 85 -4.64 10.84 5.75
CA LEU A 85 -3.51 10.01 6.15
C LEU A 85 -3.00 10.36 7.56
N LYS A 86 -2.95 11.66 7.90
CA LYS A 86 -2.59 12.12 9.25
C LYS A 86 -3.59 11.65 10.31
N GLN A 87 -4.89 11.77 10.03
CA GLN A 87 -5.92 11.29 10.94
C GLN A 87 -5.86 9.77 11.14
N TRP A 88 -5.61 9.02 10.06
CA TRP A 88 -5.39 7.57 10.13
C TRP A 88 -4.16 7.22 10.98
N GLN A 89 -3.05 7.94 10.84
CA GLN A 89 -1.86 7.73 11.68
C GLN A 89 -2.16 8.01 13.16
N GLN A 90 -2.86 9.11 13.47
CA GLN A 90 -3.26 9.43 14.84
C GLN A 90 -4.13 8.32 15.45
N ASN A 91 -5.13 7.84 14.71
CA ASN A 91 -5.95 6.71 15.16
C ASN A 91 -5.13 5.43 15.33
N TRP A 92 -4.17 5.17 14.44
CA TRP A 92 -3.28 4.02 14.52
C TRP A 92 -2.40 4.03 15.78
N GLU A 93 -1.97 5.22 16.20
CA GLU A 93 -1.18 5.44 17.41
C GLU A 93 -2.03 5.34 18.68
N ILE A 94 -3.20 5.99 18.72
CA ILE A 94 -4.08 6.08 19.89
C ILE A 94 -4.68 4.72 20.29
N ASN A 95 -4.95 3.83 19.34
CA ASN A 95 -5.58 2.52 19.60
C ASN A 95 -4.67 1.50 20.32
N ASP A 96 -3.68 1.95 21.09
CA ASP A 96 -2.80 1.09 21.90
C ASP A 96 -3.52 0.39 23.07
N VAL A 97 -4.73 0.83 23.38
CA VAL A 97 -5.56 0.31 24.49
C VAL A 97 -6.29 -0.99 24.11
N ASP A 98 -6.60 -1.19 22.82
CA ASP A 98 -7.27 -2.39 22.32
C ASP A 98 -6.26 -3.35 21.69
N ASP A 99 -6.02 -4.51 22.33
CA ASP A 99 -5.10 -5.58 21.89
C ASP A 99 -5.52 -6.30 20.58
N LYS A 100 -6.33 -5.65 19.74
CA LYS A 100 -6.91 -6.27 18.54
C LYS A 100 -6.05 -6.06 17.29
N ALA A 101 -5.11 -5.11 17.31
CA ALA A 101 -4.26 -4.78 16.15
C ALA A 101 -2.75 -4.71 16.46
N ARG A 102 -2.32 -5.09 17.68
CA ARG A 102 -0.94 -4.94 18.14
C ARG A 102 0.08 -5.65 17.23
N HIS A 103 -0.26 -6.83 16.72
CA HIS A 103 0.62 -7.58 15.80
C HIS A 103 0.91 -6.80 14.52
N THR A 104 -0.14 -6.37 13.80
CA THR A 104 0.00 -5.62 12.54
C THR A 104 0.71 -4.28 12.77
N LYS A 105 0.43 -3.58 13.88
CA LYS A 105 1.08 -2.31 14.27
C LYS A 105 2.57 -2.47 14.53
N ASN A 106 2.98 -3.56 15.20
CA ASN A 106 4.39 -3.86 15.44
C ASN A 106 5.18 -4.10 14.14
N ILE A 107 4.51 -4.61 13.09
CA ILE A 107 5.11 -4.80 11.78
C ILE A 107 5.10 -3.48 10.99
N PHE A 108 3.99 -2.76 11.06
CA PHE A 108 3.72 -1.56 10.27
C PHE A 108 3.34 -0.39 11.19
N PRO A 109 4.32 0.29 11.81
CA PRO A 109 4.05 1.39 12.73
C PRO A 109 3.48 2.63 12.02
N GLU A 110 3.74 2.77 10.73
CA GLU A 110 3.24 3.88 9.91
C GLU A 110 2.18 3.40 8.92
N VAL A 111 1.08 4.15 8.83
CA VAL A 111 0.05 3.97 7.80
C VAL A 111 0.61 4.41 6.45
N ALA A 112 0.27 3.67 5.40
CA ALA A 112 0.75 3.96 4.05
C ALA A 112 -0.36 3.72 3.03
N ARG A 113 -0.51 4.67 2.09
CA ARG A 113 -1.48 4.56 0.98
C ARG A 113 -1.07 3.52 -0.07
N THR A 114 0.21 3.18 -0.12
CA THR A 114 0.81 2.28 -1.12
C THR A 114 0.89 0.84 -0.65
N ARG A 115 0.63 0.56 0.62
CA ARG A 115 0.71 -0.80 1.17
C ARG A 115 -0.55 -1.56 0.80
N CYS A 116 -0.44 -2.42 -0.20
CA CYS A 116 -1.49 -3.37 -0.58
C CYS A 116 -0.98 -4.80 -0.33
N ILE A 117 -1.61 -5.51 0.60
CA ILE A 117 -1.34 -6.92 0.87
C ILE A 117 -2.59 -7.70 0.49
N SER A 118 -2.52 -8.44 -0.61
CA SER A 118 -3.67 -9.17 -1.16
C SER A 118 -3.47 -10.68 -1.20
N ASN A 119 -2.22 -11.16 -1.17
CA ASN A 119 -1.95 -12.59 -1.14
C ASN A 119 -2.31 -13.18 0.23
N ALA A 120 -2.99 -14.32 0.23
CA ALA A 120 -3.43 -14.98 1.46
C ALA A 120 -2.28 -15.24 2.45
N TYR A 121 -1.13 -15.74 2.00
CA TYR A 121 0.01 -16.05 2.88
C TYR A 121 0.67 -14.79 3.45
N ASP A 122 0.74 -13.71 2.66
CA ASP A 122 1.28 -12.44 3.13
C ASP A 122 0.36 -11.84 4.21
N ILE A 123 -0.96 -11.96 4.03
CA ILE A 123 -1.95 -11.57 5.04
C ILE A 123 -1.76 -12.41 6.31
N GLN A 124 -1.49 -13.71 6.20
CA GLN A 124 -1.23 -14.56 7.37
C GLN A 124 -0.07 -14.05 8.21
N VAL A 125 1.05 -13.67 7.58
CA VAL A 125 2.21 -13.11 8.30
C VAL A 125 1.90 -11.72 8.86
N ALA A 126 1.25 -10.87 8.07
CA ALA A 126 0.93 -9.49 8.45
C ALA A 126 -0.04 -9.39 9.63
N THR A 127 -0.91 -10.39 9.81
CA THR A 127 -1.98 -10.37 10.83
C THR A 127 -1.82 -11.45 11.90
N ASN A 128 -0.89 -12.40 11.70
CA ASN A 128 -0.81 -13.65 12.45
C ASN A 128 -2.12 -14.46 12.42
N HIS A 129 -2.95 -14.27 11.39
CA HIS A 129 -4.23 -14.96 11.24
C HIS A 129 -4.13 -15.97 10.10
N GLY A 130 -4.48 -17.24 10.35
CA GLY A 130 -4.49 -18.25 9.32
C GLY A 130 -4.10 -19.62 9.85
N LEU A 131 -3.42 -20.40 9.01
CA LEU A 131 -3.03 -21.76 9.36
C LEU A 131 -1.78 -21.77 10.25
N CYS A 132 -1.94 -21.34 11.49
CA CYS A 132 -0.96 -21.52 12.56
C CYS A 132 -1.68 -21.90 13.87
N PRO A 133 -1.13 -22.82 14.66
CA PRO A 133 -1.74 -23.23 15.92
C PRO A 133 -1.98 -22.09 16.91
N PHE A 134 -1.15 -21.03 16.93
CA PHE A 134 -1.44 -19.81 17.69
C PHE A 134 -2.87 -19.30 17.44
N TYR A 135 -3.19 -19.06 16.17
CA TYR A 135 -4.47 -18.51 15.75
C TYR A 135 -5.60 -19.53 15.95
N LEU A 136 -5.38 -20.78 15.53
CA LEU A 136 -6.38 -21.84 15.63
C LEU A 136 -6.82 -22.10 17.07
N ARG A 137 -5.88 -22.07 18.04
CA ARG A 137 -6.18 -22.20 19.47
C ARG A 137 -6.88 -20.95 19.99
N ARG A 138 -6.37 -19.75 19.69
CA ARG A 138 -6.92 -18.47 20.16
C ARG A 138 -8.40 -18.30 19.82
N PHE A 139 -8.82 -18.79 18.66
CA PHE A 139 -10.20 -18.69 18.17
C PHE A 139 -11.03 -19.97 18.36
N ASN A 140 -10.54 -20.95 19.13
CA ASN A 140 -11.21 -22.23 19.40
C ASN A 140 -11.61 -23.00 18.12
N LEU A 141 -10.80 -22.87 17.05
CA LEU A 141 -11.04 -23.56 15.78
C LEU A 141 -10.45 -24.96 15.81
N ARG A 142 -9.29 -25.13 16.47
CA ARG A 142 -8.63 -26.41 16.66
C ARG A 142 -7.66 -26.34 17.82
N ASN A 143 -7.67 -27.35 18.69
CA ASN A 143 -6.59 -27.56 19.63
C ASN A 143 -5.47 -28.35 18.96
N CYS A 144 -4.41 -27.66 18.58
CA CYS A 144 -3.23 -28.26 17.96
C CYS A 144 -1.97 -27.50 18.36
N SER A 145 -0.81 -28.09 18.11
CA SER A 145 0.51 -27.49 18.32
C SER A 145 1.48 -27.92 17.22
N CYS A 146 2.64 -27.26 17.12
CA CYS A 146 3.69 -27.73 16.22
C CYS A 146 4.34 -29.01 16.77
N ARG A 147 4.46 -30.05 15.94
CA ARG A 147 5.18 -31.30 16.28
C ARG A 147 6.65 -31.10 16.64
N CYS A 148 7.22 -29.94 16.33
CA CYS A 148 8.61 -29.63 16.66
C CYS A 148 8.85 -29.45 18.18
N GLY A 149 7.81 -29.11 18.95
CA GLY A 149 7.91 -28.91 20.40
C GLY A 149 8.74 -27.70 20.87
N GLU A 150 9.35 -26.91 19.98
CA GLU A 150 10.26 -25.82 20.36
C GLU A 150 9.57 -24.48 20.71
N ASN A 151 8.35 -24.23 20.23
CA ASN A 151 7.72 -22.91 20.37
C ASN A 151 6.35 -23.02 21.05
N VAL A 152 6.22 -22.36 22.20
CA VAL A 152 4.95 -22.32 22.96
C VAL A 152 3.88 -21.53 22.22
N GLU A 153 4.27 -20.52 21.42
CA GLU A 153 3.29 -19.66 20.76
C GLU A 153 2.78 -20.27 19.45
N ASP A 154 3.60 -21.00 18.67
CA ASP A 154 3.25 -21.53 17.35
C ASP A 154 2.66 -20.49 16.38
N ASP A 155 3.22 -19.27 16.39
CA ASP A 155 2.86 -18.16 15.50
C ASP A 155 3.28 -18.42 14.03
N VAL A 156 2.80 -17.61 13.08
CA VAL A 156 3.16 -17.82 11.66
C VAL A 156 4.68 -17.70 11.45
N MET A 157 5.36 -16.81 12.17
CA MET A 157 6.80 -16.64 12.07
C MET A 157 7.60 -17.83 12.61
N HIS A 158 7.04 -18.64 13.50
CA HIS A 158 7.59 -19.93 13.85
C HIS A 158 7.85 -20.74 12.58
N TYR A 159 6.84 -20.94 11.76
CA TYR A 159 6.95 -21.74 10.55
C TYR A 159 7.86 -21.09 9.51
N VAL A 160 7.73 -19.77 9.32
CA VAL A 160 8.51 -19.03 8.31
C VAL A 160 10.01 -19.00 8.65
N ALA A 161 10.39 -18.76 9.91
CA ALA A 161 11.78 -18.46 10.27
C ALA A 161 12.42 -19.41 11.29
N LYS A 162 11.65 -20.08 12.16
CA LYS A 162 12.22 -20.74 13.36
C LYS A 162 12.11 -22.27 13.37
N CYS A 163 11.03 -22.85 12.88
CA CYS A 163 10.73 -24.27 12.96
C CYS A 163 11.83 -25.12 12.31
N HIS A 164 12.47 -26.02 13.06
CA HIS A 164 13.53 -26.87 12.52
C HIS A 164 13.01 -27.91 11.52
N LEU A 165 11.76 -28.36 11.65
CA LEU A 165 11.11 -29.26 10.68
C LEU A 165 11.08 -28.66 9.26
N LEU A 166 11.04 -27.34 9.17
CA LEU A 166 10.99 -26.59 7.92
C LEU A 166 12.33 -25.97 7.54
N ALA A 167 13.42 -26.28 8.26
CA ALA A 167 14.73 -25.68 8.01
C ALA A 167 15.24 -25.90 6.58
N HIS A 168 14.97 -27.06 6.01
CA HIS A 168 15.37 -27.43 4.64
C HIS A 168 14.70 -26.59 3.53
N LEU A 169 13.59 -25.90 3.84
CA LEU A 169 12.89 -25.03 2.89
C LEU A 169 13.45 -23.60 2.89
N ARG A 170 14.19 -23.22 3.94
CA ARG A 170 14.77 -21.88 4.05
C ARG A 170 16.09 -21.82 3.30
N LYS A 171 16.18 -20.89 2.37
CA LYS A 171 17.40 -20.57 1.60
C LYS A 171 17.98 -19.25 2.07
N SER A 172 17.13 -18.23 2.20
CA SER A 172 17.54 -16.86 2.50
C SER A 172 16.92 -16.31 3.78
N ILE A 173 15.77 -16.85 4.22
CA ILE A 173 15.12 -16.43 5.47
C ILE A 173 15.94 -16.92 6.67
N LYS A 174 16.39 -15.99 7.51
CA LYS A 174 17.20 -16.27 8.70
C LYS A 174 16.29 -16.47 9.92
N ARG A 175 16.79 -17.17 10.95
CA ARG A 175 16.04 -17.43 12.20
C ARG A 175 15.60 -16.15 12.92
N ASN A 176 16.34 -15.06 12.77
CA ASN A 176 16.04 -13.75 13.35
C ASN A 176 15.34 -12.78 12.38
N SER A 177 14.91 -13.23 11.20
CA SER A 177 14.19 -12.38 10.26
C SER A 177 12.86 -11.92 10.86
N THR A 178 12.58 -10.62 10.74
CA THR A 178 11.31 -10.04 11.18
C THR A 178 10.23 -10.20 10.10
N PRO A 179 8.93 -10.19 10.46
CA PRO A 179 7.85 -10.17 9.47
C PRO A 179 8.02 -9.04 8.44
N LEU A 180 8.43 -7.85 8.90
CA LEU A 180 8.62 -6.69 8.02
C LEU A 180 9.73 -6.93 6.99
N GLN A 181 10.87 -7.51 7.40
CA GLN A 181 11.96 -7.83 6.48
C GLN A 181 11.52 -8.85 5.42
N VAL A 182 10.78 -9.87 5.83
CA VAL A 182 10.25 -10.89 4.92
C VAL A 182 9.26 -10.26 3.94
N LEU A 183 8.29 -9.49 4.44
CA LEU A 183 7.23 -8.86 3.63
C LEU A 183 7.73 -7.74 2.70
N SER A 184 8.88 -7.13 3.01
CA SER A 184 9.43 -6.01 2.23
C SER A 184 10.31 -6.45 1.07
N SER A 185 10.74 -7.71 1.01
CA SER A 185 11.61 -8.24 -0.05
C SER A 185 10.85 -9.21 -0.95
N PRO A 186 10.75 -8.98 -2.27
CA PRO A 186 10.07 -9.90 -3.18
C PRO A 186 10.61 -11.33 -3.11
N ALA A 187 11.92 -11.49 -2.97
CA ALA A 187 12.56 -12.80 -2.87
C ALA A 187 12.22 -13.53 -1.56
N LEU A 188 12.24 -12.81 -0.43
CA LEU A 188 11.89 -13.40 0.87
C LEU A 188 10.39 -13.67 0.97
N CYS A 189 9.54 -12.80 0.42
CA CYS A 189 8.10 -13.04 0.27
C CYS A 189 7.82 -14.33 -0.48
N GLU A 190 8.50 -14.57 -1.60
CA GLU A 190 8.26 -15.78 -2.38
C GLU A 190 8.73 -17.04 -1.66
N GLU A 191 9.88 -16.98 -0.98
CA GLU A 191 10.35 -18.07 -0.12
C GLU A 191 9.36 -18.36 1.02
N MET A 192 8.88 -17.33 1.71
CA MET A 192 7.86 -17.42 2.76
C MET A 192 6.58 -18.07 2.25
N ARG A 193 6.06 -17.65 1.09
CA ARG A 193 4.87 -18.23 0.48
C ARG A 193 5.06 -19.71 0.18
N ASN A 194 6.23 -20.10 -0.32
CA ASN A 194 6.54 -21.52 -0.57
C ASN A 194 6.58 -22.33 0.73
N ILE A 195 7.15 -21.78 1.80
CA ILE A 195 7.15 -22.42 3.13
C ILE A 195 5.72 -22.58 3.65
N LEU A 196 4.91 -21.53 3.63
CA LEU A 196 3.54 -21.58 4.15
C LEU A 196 2.61 -22.46 3.29
N ARG A 197 2.83 -22.50 1.97
CA ARG A 197 2.17 -23.47 1.08
C ARG A 197 2.55 -24.91 1.43
N TYR A 198 3.81 -25.16 1.74
CA TYR A 198 4.24 -26.49 2.20
C TYR A 198 3.56 -26.87 3.52
N VAL A 199 3.46 -25.93 4.48
CA VAL A 199 2.75 -26.15 5.74
C VAL A 199 1.30 -26.53 5.48
N TYR A 200 0.62 -25.77 4.62
CA TYR A 200 -0.76 -26.04 4.24
C TYR A 200 -0.95 -27.44 3.65
N ASN A 201 -0.07 -27.84 2.73
CA ASN A 201 -0.15 -29.14 2.06
C ASN A 201 0.24 -30.33 2.97
N ASN A 202 0.98 -30.09 4.05
CA ASN A 202 1.53 -31.13 4.92
C ASN A 202 1.06 -30.99 6.38
N GLU A 203 -0.12 -30.41 6.57
CA GLU A 203 -0.65 -30.03 7.88
C GLU A 203 -0.63 -31.20 8.89
N SER A 204 -1.04 -32.40 8.48
CA SER A 204 -1.07 -33.60 9.33
C SER A 204 0.31 -34.01 9.86
N ASN A 205 1.36 -33.74 9.08
CA ASN A 205 2.74 -34.10 9.38
C ASN A 205 3.46 -33.01 10.20
N ILE A 206 2.88 -31.81 10.29
CA ILE A 206 3.49 -30.66 10.95
C ILE A 206 2.75 -30.32 12.25
N PHE A 207 1.43 -30.46 12.26
CA PHE A 207 0.59 -30.20 13.42
C PHE A 207 0.31 -31.49 14.19
N GLN A 208 0.40 -31.38 15.50
CA GLN A 208 -0.07 -32.39 16.45
C GLN A 208 -1.40 -31.91 17.02
N THR A 209 -2.40 -32.78 17.00
CA THR A 209 -3.65 -32.59 17.75
C THR A 209 -3.51 -33.28 19.10
N ASP A 210 -3.99 -32.62 20.15
CA ASP A 210 -4.14 -33.24 21.47
C ASP A 210 -5.42 -34.08 21.53
#